data_AF-A0A8B7DCM0-F1
#
_entry.id   AF-A0A8B7DCM0-F1
#
_cell.length_a   1.000
_cell.length_b   1.000
_cell.length_c   1.000
_cell.angle_alpha   90.00
_cell.angle_beta   90.00
_cell.angle_gamma   90.00
#
_symmetry.space_group_name_H-M   'P 1'
#
loop_
_entity.id
_entity.type
_entity.pdbx_description
1 polymer ?
#
loop_
_entity_poly.entity_id
_entity_poly.type
_entity_poly.pdbx_seq_one_letter_code
_entity_poly.pdbx_strand_id
1 'polypeptide(L)'
;MEYMVYEYKFNTCLIHGTQHKVLWETSEDYATPYIILSTKRYNCHHGFDRNAAAKRKHNDAKENQKVDHLYITDYVIIQDTKKFNCPAKAIMKEVVYFTDFKLINSSNYRKKQQSKEIKYSLLQKKDVVISRKIIVEIHCLNDHKNHPLGKVLMLEFS
;
A
#
# COMPACT_ATOMS: atom_id res chain seq x y z
N MET A 1 11.95 10.26 5.26
CA MET A 1 10.93 9.48 4.53
C MET A 1 11.28 9.61 3.06
N GLU A 2 11.52 8.51 2.38
CA GLU A 2 11.95 8.52 0.99
C GLU A 2 10.77 8.15 0.09
N TYR A 3 10.60 8.90 -1.00
CA TYR A 3 9.51 8.71 -1.94
C TYR A 3 10.09 8.25 -3.27
N MET A 4 9.65 7.09 -3.75
CA MET A 4 9.89 6.68 -5.12
C MET A 4 8.58 6.84 -5.89
N VAL A 5 8.63 7.65 -6.95
CA VAL A 5 7.50 7.87 -7.84
C VAL A 5 7.83 7.26 -9.18
N TYR A 6 7.01 6.31 -9.63
CA TYR A 6 7.10 5.74 -10.95
C TYR A 6 5.91 6.22 -11.79
N GLU A 7 6.21 6.83 -12.94
CA GLU A 7 5.20 7.35 -13.86
C GLU A 7 5.09 6.44 -15.09
N TYR A 8 3.85 6.09 -15.43
CA TYR A 8 3.56 5.32 -16.63
C TYR A 8 2.35 5.95 -17.35
N LYS A 9 2.48 6.19 -18.64
CA LYS A 9 1.39 6.71 -19.48
C LYS A 9 0.65 5.51 -20.08
N PHE A 10 -0.64 5.42 -19.80
CA PHE A 10 -1.54 4.43 -20.40
C PHE A 10 -2.71 5.18 -21.03
N ASN A 11 -3.12 4.75 -22.23
CA ASN A 11 -4.10 5.49 -23.03
C ASN A 11 -5.57 5.16 -22.70
N THR A 12 -5.84 4.18 -21.83
CA THR A 12 -7.21 3.74 -21.52
C THR A 12 -7.35 3.37 -20.04
N CYS A 13 -8.50 3.70 -19.44
CA CYS A 13 -8.80 3.38 -18.06
C CYS A 13 -10.14 2.64 -17.91
N LEU A 14 -10.08 1.40 -17.48
CA LEU A 14 -11.25 0.64 -17.03
C LEU A 14 -11.33 0.69 -15.50
N ILE A 15 -11.92 1.77 -14.96
CA ILE A 15 -12.16 1.92 -13.51
C ILE A 15 -13.43 1.13 -13.16
N HIS A 16 -13.25 -0.09 -12.63
CA HIS A 16 -14.35 -0.92 -12.18
C HIS A 16 -14.54 -0.80 -10.66
N GLY A 17 -15.78 -0.49 -10.24
CA GLY A 17 -16.21 -0.62 -8.85
C GLY A 17 -15.89 0.56 -7.93
N THR A 18 -16.87 0.92 -7.10
CA THR A 18 -16.91 2.00 -6.09
C THR A 18 -16.80 3.44 -6.61
N GLN A 19 -17.59 4.35 -6.04
CA GLN A 19 -17.49 5.78 -6.34
C GLN A 19 -16.19 6.33 -5.76
N HIS A 20 -15.18 6.53 -6.61
CA HIS A 20 -13.96 7.21 -6.20
C HIS A 20 -14.23 8.71 -5.95
N LYS A 21 -13.66 9.23 -4.87
CA LYS A 21 -13.63 10.68 -4.62
C LYS A 21 -12.58 11.31 -5.54
N VAL A 22 -12.99 12.29 -6.35
CA VAL A 22 -12.07 13.11 -7.14
C VAL A 22 -11.36 14.08 -6.21
N LEU A 23 -10.04 14.02 -6.24
CA LEU A 23 -9.11 14.88 -5.52
C LEU A 23 -8.41 15.82 -6.52
N TRP A 24 -7.70 16.81 -6.01
CA TRP A 24 -7.12 17.88 -6.83
C TRP A 24 -5.68 18.17 -6.41
N GLU A 25 -4.75 18.00 -7.34
CA GLU A 25 -3.39 18.50 -7.21
C GLU A 25 -3.38 19.93 -7.76
N THR A 26 -3.05 20.90 -6.90
CA THR A 26 -3.09 22.33 -7.26
C THR A 26 -1.67 22.88 -7.29
N SER A 27 -1.34 23.54 -8.38
CA SER A 27 -0.16 24.39 -8.59
C SER A 27 -0.62 25.84 -8.76
N GLU A 28 0.32 26.79 -8.90
CA GLU A 28 -0.02 28.22 -9.02
C GLU A 28 -1.01 28.49 -10.17
N ASP A 29 -0.74 27.95 -11.36
CA ASP A 29 -1.57 28.21 -12.55
C ASP A 29 -2.61 27.11 -12.85
N TYR A 30 -2.34 25.88 -12.39
CA TYR A 30 -3.08 24.70 -12.81
C TYR A 30 -3.63 23.88 -11.65
N ALA A 31 -4.79 23.26 -11.86
CA ALA A 31 -5.28 22.19 -10.99
C ALA A 31 -5.61 20.94 -11.80
N THR A 32 -4.99 19.82 -11.44
CA THR A 32 -5.18 18.53 -12.11
C THR A 32 -5.99 17.60 -11.22
N PRO A 33 -7.15 17.10 -11.67
CA PRO A 33 -7.94 16.17 -10.90
C PRO A 33 -7.33 14.76 -10.94
N TYR A 34 -7.42 14.05 -9.81
CA TYR A 34 -6.94 12.68 -9.69
C TYR A 34 -7.83 11.84 -8.78
N ILE A 35 -7.71 10.52 -8.88
CA ILE A 35 -8.28 9.57 -7.93
C ILE A 35 -7.18 8.66 -7.39
N ILE A 36 -7.39 8.16 -6.18
CA ILE A 36 -6.63 7.03 -5.65
C ILE A 36 -7.41 5.77 -6.04
N LEU A 37 -6.84 4.99 -6.95
CA LEU A 37 -7.44 3.75 -7.45
C LEU A 37 -7.29 2.63 -6.41
N SER A 38 -6.08 2.49 -5.87
CA SER A 38 -5.79 1.46 -4.87
C SER A 38 -4.76 1.94 -3.85
N THR A 39 -4.82 1.39 -2.65
CA THR A 39 -3.81 1.60 -1.60
C THR A 39 -3.48 0.25 -0.99
N LYS A 40 -2.23 -0.20 -1.16
CA LYS A 40 -1.71 -1.42 -0.58
C LYS A 40 -0.75 -1.09 0.55
N ARG A 41 -0.87 -1.80 1.66
CA ARG A 41 0.00 -1.66 2.83
C ARG A 41 0.75 -2.96 3.05
N TYR A 42 2.07 -2.87 2.98
CA TYR A 42 2.98 -3.97 3.18
C TYR A 42 3.66 -3.80 4.53
N ASN A 43 3.53 -4.80 5.40
CA ASN A 43 4.27 -4.81 6.66
C ASN A 43 5.64 -5.44 6.41
N CYS A 44 6.64 -5.04 7.21
CA CYS A 44 7.91 -5.75 7.26
C CYS A 44 7.68 -7.26 7.42
N HIS A 45 8.55 -8.08 6.83
CA HIS A 45 8.50 -9.52 7.04
C HIS A 45 8.61 -9.86 8.54
N HIS A 46 9.41 -9.11 9.29
CA HIS A 46 9.57 -9.22 10.74
C HIS A 46 8.52 -8.42 11.53
N GLY A 47 7.46 -7.95 10.88
CA GLY A 47 6.39 -7.17 11.48
C GLY A 47 5.51 -7.95 12.46
N PHE A 48 4.38 -7.36 12.81
CA PHE A 48 3.36 -7.95 13.68
C PHE A 48 2.97 -9.37 13.24
N ASP A 49 2.89 -10.29 14.20
CA ASP A 49 2.29 -11.60 13.98
C ASP A 49 0.77 -11.50 14.10
N ARG A 50 0.09 -11.42 12.96
CA ARG A 50 -1.38 -11.35 12.91
C ARG A 50 -2.06 -12.60 13.46
N ASN A 51 -1.34 -13.72 13.55
CA ASN A 51 -1.86 -15.01 14.01
C ASN A 51 -1.37 -15.37 15.42
N ALA A 52 -0.77 -14.44 16.16
CA ALA A 52 -0.24 -14.70 17.50
C ALA A 52 -1.30 -15.31 18.43
N ALA A 53 -2.53 -14.76 18.43
CA ALA A 53 -3.62 -15.28 19.26
C ALA A 53 -4.04 -16.70 18.87
N ALA A 54 -4.14 -16.99 17.57
CA ALA A 54 -4.46 -18.32 17.07
C ALA A 54 -3.36 -19.34 17.43
N LYS A 55 -2.09 -18.95 17.34
CA LYS A 55 -0.94 -19.78 17.75
C LYS A 55 -0.95 -20.06 19.25
N ARG A 56 -1.23 -19.05 20.09
CA ARG A 56 -1.37 -19.23 21.55
C ARG A 56 -2.46 -20.25 21.86
N LYS A 57 -3.67 -20.05 21.33
CA LYS A 57 -4.80 -20.98 21.51
C LYS A 57 -4.45 -22.42 21.07
N HIS A 58 -3.75 -22.58 19.95
CA HIS A 58 -3.30 -23.89 19.48
C HIS A 58 -2.30 -24.53 20.44
N ASN A 59 -1.34 -23.77 20.96
CA ASN A 59 -0.35 -24.27 21.91
C ASN A 59 -1.00 -24.65 23.24
N ASP A 60 -1.91 -23.82 23.77
CA ASP A 60 -2.65 -24.12 25.00
C ASP A 60 -3.49 -25.39 24.83
N ALA A 61 -4.15 -25.57 23.66
CA ALA A 61 -4.91 -26.78 23.36
C ALA A 61 -4.00 -28.02 23.27
N LYS A 62 -2.79 -27.89 22.69
CA LYS A 62 -1.81 -28.97 22.62
C LYS A 62 -1.29 -29.36 24.00
N GLU A 63 -1.03 -28.37 24.87
CA GLU A 63 -0.59 -28.61 26.25
C GLU A 63 -1.68 -29.33 27.06
N ASN A 64 -2.94 -28.90 26.94
CA ASN A 64 -4.07 -29.55 27.59
C ASN A 64 -4.38 -30.97 27.05
N GLN A 65 -3.88 -31.33 25.86
CA GLN A 65 -4.03 -32.67 25.27
C GLN A 65 -2.89 -33.63 25.62
N LYS A 66 -1.86 -33.19 26.36
CA LYS A 66 -0.80 -34.07 26.87
C LYS A 66 -1.35 -34.91 28.04
N VAL A 67 -2.12 -35.93 27.71
CA VAL A 67 -2.54 -37.01 28.62
C VAL A 67 -1.45 -38.09 28.61
N ASP A 68 -1.20 -38.75 29.75
CA ASP A 68 -0.07 -39.65 30.08
C ASP A 68 0.30 -40.76 29.06
N HIS A 69 -0.48 -40.98 28.00
CA HIS A 69 -0.31 -42.11 27.07
C HIS A 69 -0.33 -41.74 25.58
N LEU A 70 -0.24 -40.45 25.22
CA LEU A 70 -0.14 -40.03 23.82
C LEU A 70 1.33 -39.79 23.44
N TYR A 71 1.89 -40.69 22.62
CA TYR A 71 3.18 -40.50 21.97
C TYR A 71 3.07 -39.44 20.86
N ILE A 72 3.10 -38.18 21.25
CA ILE A 72 3.20 -37.06 20.31
C ILE A 72 4.67 -36.90 19.93
N THR A 73 5.02 -37.14 18.66
CA THR A 73 6.36 -36.83 18.14
C THR A 73 6.53 -35.31 18.06
N ASP A 74 7.17 -34.74 19.07
CA ASP A 74 7.51 -33.31 19.10
C ASP A 74 8.87 -33.09 18.44
N TYR A 75 8.88 -32.47 17.26
CA TYR A 75 10.11 -31.94 16.68
C TYR A 75 10.54 -30.71 17.48
N VAL A 76 11.82 -30.66 17.85
CA VAL A 76 12.40 -29.48 18.50
C VAL A 76 12.45 -28.34 17.48
N ILE A 77 11.61 -27.34 17.67
CA ILE A 77 11.68 -26.09 16.90
C ILE A 77 12.84 -25.28 17.48
N ILE A 78 13.96 -25.26 16.76
CA ILE A 78 15.19 -24.59 17.20
C ILE A 78 15.10 -23.06 17.06
N GLN A 79 14.27 -22.55 16.14
CA GLN A 79 14.13 -21.12 15.91
C GLN A 79 12.76 -20.61 16.34
N ASP A 80 12.78 -19.60 17.20
CA ASP A 80 11.61 -18.79 17.52
C ASP A 80 11.02 -18.12 16.27
N THR A 81 9.77 -17.67 16.37
CA THR A 81 9.03 -17.19 15.19
C THR A 81 9.76 -16.03 14.49
N LYS A 82 9.76 -16.01 13.16
CA LYS A 82 10.36 -14.94 12.32
C LYS A 82 9.77 -13.53 12.56
N LYS A 83 8.77 -13.37 13.44
CA LYS A 83 8.02 -12.12 13.67
C LYS A 83 8.53 -11.43 14.94
N PHE A 84 9.01 -10.20 14.79
CA PHE A 84 9.64 -9.42 15.85
C PHE A 84 8.84 -8.17 16.21
N ASN A 85 7.58 -8.08 15.77
CA ASN A 85 6.75 -6.91 16.03
C ASN A 85 7.34 -5.61 15.46
N CYS A 86 7.99 -5.70 14.29
CA CYS A 86 8.56 -4.55 13.62
C CYS A 86 7.47 -3.57 13.13
N PRO A 87 7.58 -2.26 13.40
CA PRO A 87 6.60 -1.27 12.94
C PRO A 87 6.81 -0.83 11.49
N ALA A 88 7.95 -1.18 10.88
CA ALA A 88 8.26 -0.80 9.50
C ALA A 88 7.20 -1.31 8.52
N LYS A 89 6.80 -0.42 7.62
CA LYS A 89 5.78 -0.66 6.60
C LYS A 89 6.18 0.04 5.30
N ALA A 90 5.62 -0.42 4.20
CA ALA A 90 5.65 0.28 2.93
C ALA A 90 4.22 0.50 2.46
N ILE A 91 3.92 1.69 1.96
CA ILE A 91 2.61 2.05 1.45
C ILE A 91 2.74 2.29 -0.04
N MET A 92 1.97 1.56 -0.84
CA MET A 92 1.91 1.74 -2.28
C MET A 92 0.54 2.32 -2.62
N LYS A 93 0.52 3.50 -3.23
CA LYS A 93 -0.68 4.15 -3.73
C LYS A 93 -0.66 4.17 -5.23
N GLU A 94 -1.75 3.74 -5.82
CA GLU A 94 -1.98 3.84 -7.25
C GLU A 94 -2.90 5.01 -7.53
N VAL A 95 -2.38 5.99 -8.27
CA VAL A 95 -3.03 7.27 -8.50
C VAL A 95 -3.27 7.43 -9.99
N VAL A 96 -4.47 7.87 -10.36
CA VAL A 96 -4.84 8.15 -11.74
C VAL A 96 -5.19 9.62 -11.86
N TYR A 97 -4.43 10.35 -12.66
CA TYR A 97 -4.65 11.75 -13.00
C TYR A 97 -5.46 11.84 -14.29
N PHE A 98 -6.47 12.71 -14.33
CA PHE A 98 -7.28 12.96 -15.51
C PHE A 98 -6.77 14.21 -16.22
N THR A 99 -5.88 14.01 -17.20
CA THR A 99 -5.16 15.11 -17.85
C THR A 99 -6.08 15.98 -18.71
N ASP A 100 -7.12 15.40 -19.32
CA ASP A 100 -8.13 16.14 -20.09
C ASP A 100 -8.97 17.10 -19.25
N PHE A 101 -8.99 16.88 -17.94
CA PHE A 101 -9.81 17.65 -17.00
C PHE A 101 -8.98 18.66 -16.21
N LYS A 102 -7.74 18.91 -16.65
CA LYS A 102 -6.85 19.92 -16.07
C LYS A 102 -7.46 21.31 -16.25
N LEU A 103 -7.51 22.08 -15.16
CA LEU A 103 -8.05 23.44 -15.14
C LEU A 103 -6.92 24.47 -15.08
N ILE A 104 -7.04 25.54 -15.88
CA ILE A 104 -6.24 26.77 -15.77
C ILE A 104 -7.06 27.78 -14.94
N ASN A 105 -6.45 28.45 -13.97
CA ASN A 105 -7.11 29.38 -13.05
C ASN A 105 -8.29 28.71 -12.31
N SER A 106 -7.93 27.76 -11.44
CA SER A 106 -8.90 26.91 -10.76
C SER A 106 -9.67 27.67 -9.67
N SER A 107 -10.98 27.46 -9.58
CA SER A 107 -11.81 27.90 -8.46
C SER A 107 -12.57 26.70 -7.87
N ASN A 108 -13.00 26.79 -6.61
CA ASN A 108 -13.76 25.70 -5.96
C ASN A 108 -15.03 25.34 -6.74
N TYR A 109 -15.69 26.32 -7.33
CA TYR A 109 -16.85 26.11 -8.20
C TYR A 109 -16.49 25.28 -9.44
N ARG A 110 -15.42 25.65 -10.17
CA ARG A 110 -14.97 24.93 -11.37
C ARG A 110 -14.50 23.52 -11.03
N LYS A 111 -13.77 23.33 -9.92
CA LYS A 111 -13.37 22.00 -9.43
C LYS A 111 -14.58 21.12 -9.15
N LYS A 112 -15.65 21.67 -8.57
CA LYS A 112 -16.90 20.93 -8.29
C LYS A 112 -17.61 20.52 -9.58
N GLN A 113 -17.71 21.41 -10.57
CA GLN A 113 -18.31 21.09 -11.87
C GLN A 113 -17.49 20.02 -12.60
N GLN A 114 -16.17 20.18 -12.69
CA GLN A 114 -15.29 19.23 -13.35
C GLN A 114 -15.33 17.85 -12.68
N SER A 115 -15.41 17.80 -11.34
CA SER A 115 -15.53 16.53 -10.61
C SER A 115 -16.82 15.78 -10.92
N LYS A 116 -17.92 16.49 -11.23
CA LYS A 116 -19.16 15.86 -11.70
C LYS A 116 -19.01 15.32 -13.12
N GLU A 117 -18.38 16.09 -14.00
CA GLU A 117 -18.16 15.69 -15.39
C GLU A 117 -17.26 14.45 -15.51
N ILE A 118 -16.21 14.36 -14.68
CA ILE A 118 -15.37 13.16 -14.59
C ILE A 118 -16.22 11.95 -14.20
N LYS A 119 -17.03 12.07 -13.14
CA LYS A 119 -17.90 10.98 -12.70
C LYS A 119 -18.89 10.57 -13.78
N TYR A 120 -19.47 11.53 -14.49
CA TYR A 120 -20.37 11.25 -15.60
C TYR A 120 -19.65 10.53 -16.75
N SER A 121 -18.47 11.01 -17.15
CA SER A 121 -17.65 10.41 -18.22
C SER A 121 -17.26 8.96 -17.89
N LEU A 122 -16.90 8.70 -16.63
CA LEU A 122 -16.59 7.35 -16.14
C LEU A 122 -17.82 6.43 -16.15
N LEU A 123 -18.99 6.94 -15.75
CA LEU A 123 -20.26 6.18 -15.81
C LEU A 123 -20.64 5.83 -17.25
N GLN A 124 -20.41 6.75 -18.19
CA GLN A 124 -20.67 6.56 -19.61
C GLN A 124 -19.59 5.76 -20.33
N LYS A 125 -18.55 5.29 -19.62
CA LYS A 125 -17.39 4.57 -20.18
C LYS A 125 -16.75 5.31 -21.36
N LYS A 126 -16.74 6.65 -21.31
CA LYS A 126 -16.03 7.46 -22.30
C LYS A 126 -14.53 7.25 -22.16
N ASP A 127 -13.81 7.23 -23.27
CA ASP A 127 -12.36 7.27 -23.27
C ASP A 127 -11.90 8.63 -22.76
N VAL A 128 -11.01 8.61 -21.77
CA VAL A 128 -10.43 9.78 -21.13
C VAL A 128 -8.92 9.59 -21.09
N VAL A 129 -8.17 10.61 -21.48
CA VAL A 129 -6.71 10.60 -21.35
C VAL A 129 -6.36 10.71 -19.87
N ILE A 130 -5.60 9.73 -19.42
CA ILE A 130 -5.15 9.61 -18.03
C ILE A 130 -3.64 9.44 -17.92
N SER A 131 -3.10 9.81 -16.77
CA SER A 131 -1.74 9.48 -16.36
C SER A 131 -1.78 8.66 -15.08
N ARG A 132 -1.17 7.47 -15.09
CA ARG A 132 -1.14 6.58 -13.91
C ARG A 132 0.21 6.71 -13.21
N LYS A 133 0.18 6.90 -11.89
CA LYS A 133 1.38 7.00 -11.05
C LYS A 133 1.30 5.97 -9.93
N ILE A 134 2.42 5.31 -9.66
CA ILE A 134 2.58 4.48 -8.47
C ILE A 134 3.49 5.24 -7.51
N ILE A 135 2.93 5.63 -6.37
CA ILE A 135 3.64 6.31 -5.30
C ILE A 135 3.97 5.25 -4.25
N VAL A 136 5.26 5.00 -4.05
CA VAL A 136 5.74 4.09 -3.02
C VAL A 136 6.36 4.92 -1.89
N GLU A 137 5.72 4.85 -0.73
CA GLU A 137 6.20 5.43 0.52
C GLU A 137 6.90 4.32 1.30
N ILE A 138 8.23 4.37 1.34
CA ILE A 138 9.05 3.44 2.10
C ILE A 138 9.51 4.14 3.36
N HIS A 139 9.16 3.54 4.50
CA HIS A 139 9.66 3.96 5.80
C HIS A 139 11.18 3.68 5.88
N CYS A 140 11.92 4.60 6.47
CA CYS A 140 13.39 4.57 6.43
C CYS A 140 13.96 3.36 7.17
N LEU A 141 15.24 3.03 6.94
CA LEU A 141 15.91 1.93 7.66
C LEU A 141 15.79 2.07 9.19
N ASN A 142 15.76 3.30 9.72
CA ASN A 142 15.59 3.57 11.14
C ASN A 142 14.19 3.22 11.69
N ASP A 143 13.19 3.05 10.82
CA ASP A 143 11.84 2.60 11.22
C ASP A 143 11.80 1.09 11.50
N HIS A 144 12.84 0.35 11.12
CA HIS A 144 12.98 -1.04 11.52
C HIS A 144 13.45 -1.15 12.97
N LYS A 145 12.59 -1.76 13.80
CA LYS A 145 12.85 -1.99 15.22
C LYS A 145 12.69 -3.46 15.57
N ASN A 146 13.32 -3.86 16.67
CA ASN A 146 13.18 -5.16 17.33
C ASN A 146 13.70 -6.38 16.54
N HIS A 147 14.32 -6.18 15.38
CA HIS A 147 14.98 -7.25 14.63
C HIS A 147 16.31 -6.76 14.05
N PRO A 148 17.29 -7.66 13.86
CA PRO A 148 18.52 -7.31 13.17
C PRO A 148 18.22 -6.88 11.73
N LEU A 149 18.87 -5.80 11.31
CA LEU A 149 18.98 -5.43 9.91
C LEU A 149 20.19 -6.18 9.33
N GLY A 150 20.01 -6.84 8.19
CA GLY A 150 21.15 -7.44 7.49
C GLY A 150 22.17 -6.35 7.18
N LYS A 151 23.45 -6.57 7.49
CA LYS A 151 24.53 -5.71 7.03
C LYS A 151 24.54 -5.79 5.50
N VAL A 152 24.05 -4.75 4.83
CA VAL A 152 24.36 -4.55 3.42
C VAL A 152 25.81 -4.08 3.39
N LEU A 153 26.75 -5.01 3.25
CA LEU A 153 28.08 -4.66 2.82
C LEU A 153 27.93 -4.14 1.39
N MET A 154 27.91 -2.82 1.25
CA MET A 154 28.17 -2.17 -0.04
C MET A 154 29.58 -2.63 -0.44
N LEU A 155 29.67 -3.67 -1.25
CA LEU A 155 30.90 -3.96 -1.97
C LEU A 155 31.05 -2.83 -2.98
N GLU A 156 31.83 -1.82 -2.60
CA GLU A 156 32.35 -0.85 -3.55
C GLU A 156 33.17 -1.62 -4.58
N PHE A 157 32.61 -1.78 -5.78
CA PHE A 157 33.39 -2.24 -6.92
C PHE A 157 34.40 -1.13 -7.23
N SER A 158 35.67 -1.45 -6.98
CA SER A 158 36.84 -0.65 -7.35
C SER A 158 37.25 -0.95 -8.78
#